data_AF-A0A367AQN0-F1
#
_entry.id   AF-A0A367AQN0-F1
#
_cell.length_a   1.000
_cell.length_b   1.000
_cell.length_c   1.000
_cell.angle_alpha   90.00
_cell.angle_beta   90.00
_cell.angle_gamma   90.00
#
_symmetry.space_group_name_H-M   'P 1'
#
loop_
_entity.id
_entity.type
_entity.pdbx_description
1 polymer ?
#
loop_
_entity_poly.entity_id
_entity_poly.type
_entity_poly.pdbx_seq_one_letter_code
_entity_poly.pdbx_strand_id
1 'polypeptide(L)'
;MDLDVSGTLRRSHGETVIDLNRSDAPVRQRFTCAHELGHFVYNTSGVEPASAFEFVDFRSTLAAAGVDPAEIYANRFAAALLMPEDEVRKRQHLGVPLSALSFNVSEQAMSLRWRSLGIA
;
A
#
# COMPACT_ATOMS: atom_id res chain seq x y z
N MET A 1 -5.42 18.39 -2.32
CA MET A 1 -4.65 17.44 -3.15
C MET A 1 -5.33 17.40 -4.49
N ASP A 2 -4.56 17.46 -5.57
CA ASP A 2 -5.10 17.21 -6.90
C ASP A 2 -5.81 15.86 -6.92
N LEU A 3 -6.87 15.75 -7.73
CA LEU A 3 -7.61 14.50 -7.92
C LEU A 3 -6.70 13.35 -8.38
N ASP A 4 -5.52 13.71 -8.91
CA ASP A 4 -4.50 12.84 -9.45
C ASP A 4 -3.47 12.31 -8.43
N VAL A 5 -3.61 12.59 -7.14
CA VAL A 5 -2.68 12.09 -6.12
C VAL A 5 -3.49 11.31 -5.09
N SER A 6 -3.16 10.03 -4.87
CA SER A 6 -3.89 9.19 -3.91
C SER A 6 -3.39 9.40 -2.48
N GLY A 7 -2.07 9.60 -2.33
CA GLY A 7 -1.41 9.88 -1.06
C GLY A 7 -0.04 10.51 -1.27
N THR A 8 0.52 11.12 -0.23
CA THR A 8 1.92 11.55 -0.21
C THR A 8 2.53 11.35 1.18
N LEU A 9 3.81 10.99 1.22
CA LEU A 9 4.64 11.01 2.42
C LEU A 9 5.51 12.28 2.39
N ARG A 10 5.28 13.20 3.34
CA ARG A 10 6.06 14.43 3.46
C ARG A 10 6.79 14.47 4.79
N ARG A 11 8.05 14.92 4.76
CA ARG A 11 8.79 15.28 5.96
C ARG A 11 8.92 16.79 6.05
N SER A 12 8.46 17.38 7.15
CA SER A 12 8.57 18.81 7.41
C SER A 12 8.79 19.06 8.90
N HIS A 13 9.72 19.96 9.24
CA HIS A 13 10.01 20.36 10.63
C HIS A 13 10.30 19.20 11.62
N GLY A 14 10.84 18.08 11.14
CA GLY A 14 11.13 16.90 11.97
C GLY A 14 9.95 15.93 12.15
N GLU A 15 8.78 16.25 11.58
CA GLU A 15 7.61 15.40 11.56
C GLU A 15 7.48 14.70 10.21
N THR A 16 6.96 13.46 10.22
CA THR A 16 6.57 12.73 9.02
C THR A 16 5.05 12.68 8.95
N VAL A 17 4.48 13.17 7.86
CA VAL A 17 3.04 13.29 7.63
C VAL A 17 2.67 12.46 6.40
N ILE A 18 1.59 11.68 6.53
CA ILE A 18 0.94 11.00 5.41
C ILE A 18 -0.32 11.79 5.06
N ASP A 19 -0.35 12.38 3.87
CA ASP A 19 -1.56 12.99 3.32
C ASP A 19 -2.31 11.95 2.47
N LEU A 20 -3.64 11.91 2.62
CA LEU A 20 -4.50 11.00 1.85
C LEU A 20 -5.54 11.79 1.08
N ASN A 21 -5.87 11.31 -0.11
CA ASN A 21 -6.92 11.92 -0.89
C ASN A 21 -8.29 11.69 -0.23
N ARG A 22 -8.93 12.78 0.21
CA ARG A 22 -10.25 12.73 0.85
C ARG A 22 -11.34 12.15 -0.06
N SER A 23 -11.22 12.28 -1.38
CA SER A 23 -12.23 11.76 -2.32
C SER A 23 -12.14 10.26 -2.56
N ASP A 24 -11.04 9.62 -2.15
CA ASP A 24 -10.88 8.17 -2.31
C ASP A 24 -11.79 7.40 -1.33
N ALA A 25 -12.27 6.23 -1.78
CA ALA A 25 -13.04 5.34 -0.93
C ALA A 25 -12.22 4.91 0.31
N PRO A 26 -12.85 4.66 1.48
CA PRO A 26 -12.12 4.32 2.71
C PRO A 26 -11.15 3.14 2.57
N VAL A 27 -11.51 2.11 1.82
CA VAL A 27 -10.64 0.95 1.56
C VAL A 27 -9.38 1.33 0.78
N ARG A 28 -9.48 2.32 -0.12
CA ARG A 28 -8.37 2.84 -0.92
C ARG A 28 -7.48 3.74 -0.06
N GLN A 29 -8.05 4.67 0.69
CA GLN A 29 -7.31 5.49 1.66
C GLN A 29 -6.50 4.63 2.64
N ARG A 30 -7.09 3.53 3.13
CA ARG A 30 -6.43 2.61 4.05
C ARG A 30 -5.28 1.86 3.39
N PHE A 31 -5.43 1.45 2.13
CA PHE A 31 -4.34 0.84 1.36
C PHE A 31 -3.22 1.83 1.06
N THR A 32 -3.56 3.04 0.61
CA THR A 32 -2.60 4.13 0.37
C THR A 32 -1.82 4.47 1.64
N CYS A 33 -2.48 4.62 2.79
CA CYS A 33 -1.80 4.86 4.06
C CYS A 33 -0.80 3.74 4.41
N ALA A 34 -1.20 2.48 4.23
CA ALA A 34 -0.31 1.34 4.45
C ALA A 34 0.87 1.31 3.45
N HIS A 35 0.65 1.78 2.22
CA HIS A 35 1.67 1.90 1.19
C HIS A 35 2.70 3.00 1.54
N GLU A 36 2.25 4.20 1.93
CA GLU A 36 3.15 5.28 2.39
C GLU A 36 3.96 4.88 3.63
N LEU A 37 3.37 4.10 4.54
CA LEU A 37 4.10 3.49 5.65
C LEU A 37 5.19 2.53 5.16
N GLY A 38 4.92 1.77 4.09
CA GLY A 38 5.91 0.92 3.44
C GLY A 38 7.11 1.73 2.90
N HIS A 39 6.86 2.86 2.23
CA HIS A 39 7.93 3.77 1.82
C HIS A 39 8.73 4.31 3.00
N PHE A 40 8.04 4.73 4.06
CA PHE A 40 8.72 5.20 5.26
C PHE A 40 9.65 4.13 5.85
N VAL A 41 9.18 2.89 5.98
CA VAL A 41 9.99 1.77 6.49
C VAL A 41 11.16 1.48 5.56
N TYR A 42 10.95 1.41 4.24
CA TYR A 42 12.01 1.19 3.25
C TYR A 42 13.13 2.24 3.38
N ASN A 43 12.76 3.51 3.49
CA ASN A 43 13.70 4.63 3.57
C ASN A 43 14.38 4.78 4.94
N THR A 44 13.78 4.28 6.02
CA THR A 44 14.33 4.42 7.39
C THR A 44 15.12 3.20 7.85
N SER A 45 14.86 2.03 7.27
CA SER A 45 15.52 0.77 7.65
C SER A 45 16.93 0.64 7.07
N GLY A 46 17.47 1.68 6.42
CA GLY A 46 18.83 1.69 5.87
C GLY A 46 18.99 0.97 4.53
N VAL A 47 17.92 0.80 3.76
CA VAL A 47 18.02 0.30 2.37
C VAL A 47 18.59 1.39 1.44
N GLU A 48 18.50 2.67 1.82
CA GLU A 48 19.29 3.81 1.30
C GLU A 48 19.41 4.88 2.43
N PRO A 49 20.54 5.60 2.61
CA PRO A 49 20.70 6.59 3.68
C PRO A 49 20.00 7.92 3.35
N ALA A 50 19.33 8.48 4.35
CA ALA A 50 18.42 9.60 4.20
C ALA A 50 19.10 10.95 3.89
N SER A 51 18.61 11.63 2.85
CA SER A 51 18.64 13.09 2.70
C SER A 51 17.30 13.55 2.16
N ALA A 52 16.58 14.41 2.90
CA ALA A 52 15.34 15.12 2.54
C ALA A 52 14.57 14.58 1.32
N PHE A 53 13.50 13.84 1.56
CA PHE A 53 12.65 13.28 0.49
C PHE A 53 11.26 13.91 0.52
N GLU A 54 10.81 14.37 -0.64
CA GLU A 54 9.43 14.75 -0.92
C GLU A 54 8.95 13.79 -2.02
N PHE A 55 8.14 12.79 -1.66
CA PHE A 55 7.59 11.84 -2.61
C PHE A 55 6.12 12.15 -2.84
N VAL A 56 5.75 12.34 -4.12
CA VAL A 56 4.38 12.62 -4.54
C VAL A 56 3.95 11.52 -5.50
N ASP A 57 3.08 10.61 -5.04
CA ASP A 57 2.58 9.52 -5.88
C ASP A 57 1.40 10.01 -6.75
N PHE A 58 1.70 10.29 -8.02
CA PHE A 58 0.72 10.62 -9.06
C PHE A 58 0.05 9.34 -9.57
N ARG A 59 -1.29 9.34 -9.70
CA ARG A 59 -2.17 8.21 -10.08
C ARG A 59 -1.44 7.17 -10.94
N SER A 60 -1.01 6.09 -10.28
CA SER A 60 -1.03 4.68 -10.69
C SER A 60 -0.92 4.31 -12.18
N THR A 61 -0.27 5.10 -13.02
CA THR A 61 -0.08 4.83 -14.46
C THR A 61 1.40 4.73 -14.81
N LEU A 62 2.29 5.42 -14.07
CA LEU A 62 3.74 5.25 -14.18
C LEU A 62 4.32 4.31 -13.10
N ALA A 63 3.73 4.26 -11.90
CA ALA A 63 4.02 3.23 -10.89
C ALA A 63 3.60 1.80 -11.34
N ALA A 64 2.71 1.72 -12.35
CA ALA A 64 2.21 0.47 -12.93
C ALA A 64 3.25 -0.33 -13.74
N ALA A 65 4.45 0.21 -13.99
CA ALA A 65 5.52 -0.56 -14.63
C ALA A 65 6.10 -1.65 -13.71
N GLY A 66 5.93 -1.52 -12.38
CA GLY A 66 6.33 -2.56 -11.41
C GLY A 66 7.82 -2.87 -11.40
N VAL A 67 8.66 -1.91 -11.79
CA VAL A 67 10.13 -2.07 -11.89
C VAL A 67 10.87 -1.42 -10.72
N ASP A 68 10.27 -0.43 -10.06
CA ASP A 68 10.89 0.27 -8.93
C ASP A 68 10.86 -0.62 -7.66
N PRO A 69 12.03 -0.99 -7.09
CA PRO A 69 12.11 -1.77 -5.87
C PRO A 69 11.36 -1.15 -4.68
N ALA A 70 11.33 0.17 -4.56
CA ALA A 70 10.65 0.86 -3.47
C ALA A 70 9.12 0.70 -3.57
N GLU A 71 8.56 0.88 -4.77
CA GLU A 71 7.13 0.66 -5.08
C GLU A 71 6.72 -0.80 -4.88
N ILE A 72 7.57 -1.74 -5.32
CA ILE A 72 7.33 -3.17 -5.09
C ILE A 72 7.32 -3.47 -3.59
N TYR A 73 8.28 -2.92 -2.85
CA TYR A 73 8.35 -3.09 -1.40
C TYR A 73 7.11 -2.50 -0.72
N ALA A 74 6.75 -1.25 -1.02
CA ALA A 74 5.62 -0.55 -0.41
C ALA A 74 4.29 -1.29 -0.66
N ASN A 75 4.07 -1.77 -1.89
CA ASN A 75 2.89 -2.58 -2.22
C ASN A 75 2.86 -3.91 -1.47
N ARG A 76 3.99 -4.63 -1.40
CA ARG A 76 4.10 -5.89 -0.64
C ARG A 76 3.90 -5.67 0.85
N PHE A 77 4.47 -4.60 1.39
CA PHE A 77 4.32 -4.18 2.77
C PHE A 77 2.86 -3.89 3.10
N ALA A 78 2.18 -3.05 2.30
CA ALA A 78 0.78 -2.72 2.48
C ALA A 78 -0.12 -3.96 2.43
N ALA A 79 0.12 -4.84 1.46
CA ALA A 79 -0.62 -6.08 1.32
C ALA A 79 -0.40 -7.02 2.52
N ALA A 80 0.83 -7.16 3.03
CA ALA A 80 1.11 -7.98 4.18
C ALA A 80 0.55 -7.41 5.49
N LEU A 81 0.59 -6.07 5.65
CA LEU A 81 0.07 -5.37 6.82
C LEU A 81 -1.46 -5.47 6.89
N LEU A 82 -2.15 -5.26 5.77
CA LEU A 82 -3.61 -5.27 5.71
C LEU A 82 -4.21 -6.68 5.57
N MET A 83 -3.46 -7.61 4.98
CA MET A 83 -3.88 -8.99 4.74
C MET A 83 -2.78 -9.97 5.22
N PRO A 84 -2.63 -10.16 6.55
CA PRO A 84 -1.67 -11.11 7.11
C PRO A 84 -1.91 -12.52 6.59
N GLU A 85 -0.83 -13.24 6.27
CA GLU A 85 -0.91 -14.54 5.59
C GLU A 85 -1.78 -15.56 6.33
N ASP A 86 -1.53 -15.75 7.64
CA ASP A 86 -2.28 -16.71 8.46
C ASP A 86 -3.77 -16.41 8.46
N GLU A 87 -4.14 -15.12 8.52
CA GLU A 87 -5.53 -14.70 8.53
C GLU A 87 -6.19 -14.87 7.16
N VAL A 88 -5.46 -14.63 6.07
CA VAL A 88 -5.94 -14.87 4.70
C VAL A 88 -6.18 -16.36 4.49
N ARG A 89 -5.24 -17.22 4.88
CA ARG A 89 -5.37 -18.68 4.74
C ARG A 89 -6.55 -19.23 5.53
N LYS A 90 -6.83 -18.72 6.73
CA LYS A 90 -8.03 -19.10 7.51
C LYS A 90 -9.34 -18.78 6.79
N ARG A 91 -9.37 -17.74 5.96
CA ARG A 91 -10.58 -17.24 5.28
C ARG A 91 -10.66 -17.59 3.80
N GLN A 92 -9.65 -18.28 3.24
CA GLN A 92 -9.61 -18.63 1.82
C GLN A 92 -10.86 -19.40 1.33
N HIS A 93 -11.47 -20.20 2.21
CA HIS A 93 -12.69 -20.96 1.91
C HIS A 93 -13.92 -20.07 1.61
N LEU A 94 -13.89 -18.79 1.99
CA LEU A 94 -14.95 -17.83 1.73
C LEU A 94 -14.93 -17.29 0.28
N GLY A 95 -13.87 -17.54 -0.48
CA GLY A 95 -13.65 -16.91 -1.77
C GLY A 95 -13.12 -15.47 -1.67
N VAL A 96 -12.66 -14.93 -2.80
CA VAL A 96 -12.07 -13.59 -2.88
C VAL A 96 -13.02 -12.48 -2.41
N PRO A 97 -14.31 -12.41 -2.84
CA PRO A 97 -15.16 -11.27 -2.48
C PRO A 97 -15.41 -11.14 -0.98
N LEU A 98 -15.78 -12.24 -0.32
CA LEU A 98 -16.05 -12.25 1.13
C LEU A 98 -14.77 -12.12 1.96
N SER A 99 -13.66 -12.66 1.49
CA SER A 99 -12.35 -12.42 2.11
C SER A 99 -12.00 -10.93 2.04
N ALA A 100 -12.09 -10.30 0.88
CA ALA A 100 -11.79 -8.87 0.69
C ALA A 100 -12.61 -7.98 1.63
N LEU A 101 -13.91 -8.28 1.76
CA LEU A 101 -14.80 -7.60 2.70
C LEU A 101 -14.33 -7.76 4.15
N SER A 102 -13.93 -8.96 4.56
CA SER A 102 -13.46 -9.26 5.92
C SER A 102 -12.18 -8.49 6.29
N PHE A 103 -11.33 -8.19 5.32
CA PHE A 103 -10.10 -7.41 5.51
C PHE A 103 -10.29 -5.91 5.24
N ASN A 104 -11.47 -5.47 4.81
CA ASN A 104 -11.77 -4.11 4.41
C ASN A 104 -10.77 -3.58 3.35
N VAL A 105 -10.62 -4.35 2.27
CA VAL A 105 -9.78 -4.08 1.09
C VAL A 105 -10.59 -4.31 -0.19
N SER A 106 -10.06 -3.90 -1.35
CA SER A 106 -10.70 -4.21 -2.64
C SER A 106 -10.53 -5.69 -3.03
N GLU A 107 -11.46 -6.21 -3.82
CA GLU A 107 -11.36 -7.57 -4.39
C GLU A 107 -10.09 -7.76 -5.22
N GLN A 108 -9.66 -6.70 -5.92
CA GLN A 108 -8.42 -6.70 -6.69
C GLN A 108 -7.19 -6.88 -5.78
N ALA A 109 -7.11 -6.15 -4.66
CA ALA A 109 -6.00 -6.29 -3.71
C ALA A 109 -5.96 -7.68 -3.08
N MET A 110 -7.13 -8.24 -2.74
CA MET A 110 -7.23 -9.61 -2.21
C MET A 110 -6.79 -10.65 -3.26
N SER A 111 -7.21 -10.49 -4.52
CA SER A 111 -6.81 -11.37 -5.62
C SER A 111 -5.30 -11.39 -5.84
N LEU A 112 -4.66 -10.21 -5.81
CA LEU A 112 -3.21 -10.10 -5.91
C LEU A 112 -2.51 -10.73 -4.69
N ARG A 113 -3.08 -10.56 -3.49
CA ARG A 113 -2.56 -11.19 -2.27
C ARG A 113 -2.59 -12.71 -2.37
N TRP A 114 -3.68 -13.31 -2.85
CA TRP A 114 -3.79 -14.75 -3.03
C TRP A 114 -2.73 -15.29 -3.99
N ARG A 115 -2.51 -14.60 -5.11
CA ARG A 115 -1.42 -14.93 -6.07
C ARG A 115 -0.06 -14.86 -5.41
N SER A 116 0.20 -13.82 -4.61
CA SER A 116 1.47 -13.67 -3.89
C SER A 116 1.72 -14.76 -2.84
N LEU A 117 0.65 -15.38 -2.33
CA LEU A 117 0.69 -16.44 -1.31
C LEU A 117 0.57 -17.85 -1.90
N GLY A 118 0.46 -17.97 -3.23
CA GLY A 118 0.30 -19.26 -3.93
C GLY A 118 -1.04 -19.96 -3.65
N ILE A 119 -2.09 -19.20 -3.33
CA ILE A 119 -3.44 -19.75 -3.09
C ILE A 119 -4.19 -19.97 -4.41
N ALA A 120 -4.00 -19.07 -5.38
CA ALA A 120 -4.62 -19.09 -6.70
C ALA A 120 -3.74 -18.39 -7.75
#